data_AF-A0A9P4R4L3-F1
#
_entry.id   AF-A0A9P4R4L3-F1
#
_cell.length_a   1.000
_cell.length_b   1.000
_cell.length_c   1.000
_cell.angle_alpha   90.00
_cell.angle_beta   90.00
_cell.angle_gamma   90.00
#
_symmetry.space_group_name_H-M   'P 1'
#
loop_
_entity.id
_entity.type
_entity.pdbx_description
1 polymer ?
#
loop_
_entity_poly.entity_id
_entity_poly.type
_entity_poly.pdbx_seq_one_letter_code
_entity_poly.pdbx_strand_id
1 'polypeptide(L)'
;MAETPAEAIAHDDVCPICHLLLFDPVRTRCNHILCASCMAQWADTTALSNIIPSRLDLNLSDFSPDYVAAIHAEANCPMCRTLTTASPDTTLKTALAQRYPLTYEERRVEELALRAAVAGSGHGTEGMVILIGNKHRIDRAAENRNTHDWTWFLRCSRPDLIEEVRVSLHDSFRPPQLTLRAPPFEVHRWGWGSFTVKANVVLKEPYSWITDGNSAATRNPVITLDWTLSFEGRGNQGRVRAKVRKILEDPHDDGRASPVAWPHMEADHV
;
A
#
# COMPACT_ATOMS: atom_id res chain seq x y z
N MET A 1 -15.74 -19.22 40.33
CA MET A 1 -15.28 -18.40 39.19
C MET A 1 -16.48 -17.59 38.76
N ALA A 2 -16.47 -16.27 38.95
CA ALA A 2 -17.58 -15.42 38.51
C ALA A 2 -17.39 -15.17 37.01
N GLU A 3 -18.35 -15.63 36.20
CA GLU A 3 -18.43 -15.25 34.78
C GLU A 3 -18.72 -13.75 34.71
N THR A 4 -17.81 -12.99 34.10
CA THR A 4 -18.02 -11.58 33.79
C THR A 4 -19.23 -11.49 32.86
N PRO A 5 -20.26 -10.67 33.15
CA PRO A 5 -21.42 -10.58 32.29
C PRO A 5 -21.01 -10.05 30.91
N ALA A 6 -21.40 -10.77 29.86
CA ALA A 6 -21.14 -10.38 28.48
C ALA A 6 -21.77 -9.01 28.19
N GLU A 7 -20.98 -8.09 27.64
CA GLU A 7 -21.45 -6.75 27.28
C GLU A 7 -22.46 -6.84 26.13
N ALA A 8 -23.66 -6.28 26.33
CA ALA A 8 -24.68 -6.23 25.29
C ALA A 8 -24.38 -5.06 24.32
N ILE A 9 -23.86 -5.38 23.13
CA ILE A 9 -23.48 -4.41 22.10
C ILE A 9 -24.75 -3.89 21.40
N ALA A 10 -24.90 -2.57 21.29
CA ALA A 10 -26.02 -1.98 20.56
C ALA A 10 -25.83 -2.14 19.04
N HIS A 11 -26.93 -2.27 18.29
CA HIS A 11 -26.89 -2.50 16.85
C HIS A 11 -26.10 -1.43 16.08
N ASP A 12 -26.23 -0.17 16.49
CA ASP A 12 -25.54 0.96 15.85
C ASP A 12 -24.00 0.95 16.04
N ASP A 13 -23.52 0.11 16.97
CA ASP A 13 -22.09 -0.04 17.28
C ASP A 13 -21.47 -1.27 16.61
N VAL A 14 -22.26 -1.97 15.81
CA VAL A 14 -21.84 -3.14 15.06
C VAL A 14 -21.38 -2.72 13.68
N CYS A 15 -20.22 -3.23 13.27
CA CYS A 15 -19.72 -3.05 11.91
C CYS A 15 -20.65 -3.78 10.92
N PRO A 16 -21.14 -3.10 9.86
CA PRO A 16 -22.05 -3.72 8.88
C PRO A 16 -21.39 -4.79 8.00
N ILE A 17 -20.06 -4.95 8.07
CA ILE A 17 -19.29 -5.90 7.27
C ILE A 17 -18.97 -7.17 8.06
N CYS A 18 -18.35 -7.02 9.25
CA CYS A 18 -17.98 -8.18 10.06
C CYS A 18 -19.03 -8.57 11.11
N HIS A 19 -20.05 -7.73 11.32
CA HIS A 19 -21.10 -7.95 12.32
C HIS A 19 -20.59 -8.06 13.77
N LEU A 20 -19.41 -7.50 14.06
CA LEU A 20 -18.81 -7.40 15.38
C LEU A 20 -18.77 -5.94 15.85
N LEU A 21 -18.44 -5.72 17.13
CA LEU A 21 -18.19 -4.38 17.66
C LEU A 21 -17.19 -3.62 16.76
N LEU A 22 -17.54 -2.39 16.40
CA LEU A 22 -16.69 -1.48 15.66
C LEU A 22 -15.34 -1.31 16.37
N PHE A 23 -14.26 -1.70 15.69
CA PHE A 23 -12.89 -1.59 16.19
C PHE A 23 -12.07 -0.70 15.24
N ASP A 24 -11.41 0.32 15.80
CA ASP A 24 -10.78 1.40 15.03
C ASP A 24 -11.70 1.92 13.91
N PRO A 25 -12.88 2.47 14.23
CA PRO A 25 -13.87 2.86 13.24
C PRO A 25 -13.32 3.91 12.27
N VAL A 26 -13.67 3.75 10.99
CA VAL A 26 -13.47 4.75 9.95
C VAL A 26 -14.81 5.23 9.44
N ARG A 27 -14.90 6.53 9.15
CA ARG A 27 -16.08 7.18 8.59
C ARG A 27 -15.79 7.58 7.15
N THR A 28 -16.67 7.17 6.26
CA THR A 28 -16.62 7.55 4.84
C THR A 28 -17.21 8.94 4.61
N ARG A 29 -16.91 9.60 3.48
CA ARG A 29 -17.53 10.89 3.12
C ARG A 29 -19.05 10.82 2.95
N CYS A 30 -19.58 9.64 2.63
CA CYS A 30 -21.02 9.37 2.59
C CYS A 30 -21.60 8.99 3.97
N ASN A 31 -20.84 9.20 5.04
CA ASN A 31 -21.23 9.04 6.44
C ASN A 31 -21.54 7.59 6.88
N HIS A 32 -21.07 6.58 6.15
CA HIS A 32 -21.08 5.19 6.61
C HIS A 32 -19.86 4.89 7.47
N ILE A 33 -20.08 4.10 8.52
CA ILE A 33 -19.07 3.74 9.52
C ILE A 33 -18.82 2.23 9.45
N LEU A 34 -17.55 1.85 9.49
CA LEU A 34 -17.10 0.46 9.52
C LEU A 34 -15.72 0.36 10.19
N CYS A 35 -15.28 -0.86 10.50
CA CYS A 35 -13.91 -1.08 11.00
C CYS A 35 -12.87 -0.64 9.95
N ALA A 36 -11.75 -0.10 10.43
CA ALA A 36 -10.59 0.21 9.60
C ALA A 36 -10.15 -1.00 8.74
N SER A 37 -10.05 -2.19 9.35
CA SER A 37 -9.66 -3.43 8.68
C SER A 37 -10.63 -3.84 7.57
N CYS A 38 -11.94 -3.80 7.83
CA CYS A 38 -12.96 -4.10 6.84
C CYS A 38 -12.90 -3.14 5.64
N MET A 39 -12.69 -1.84 5.89
CA MET A 39 -12.57 -0.86 4.81
C MET A 39 -11.30 -1.09 3.99
N ALA A 40 -10.18 -1.42 4.65
CA ALA A 40 -8.92 -1.73 3.98
C ALA A 40 -9.07 -2.95 3.07
N GLN A 41 -9.62 -4.05 3.58
CA GLN A 41 -9.84 -5.26 2.80
C GLN A 41 -10.76 -5.02 1.59
N TRP A 42 -11.82 -4.23 1.79
CA TRP A 42 -12.70 -3.83 0.70
C TRP A 42 -11.98 -2.97 -0.34
N ALA A 43 -11.19 -1.99 0.12
CA ALA A 43 -10.41 -1.14 -0.76
C ALA A 43 -9.34 -1.94 -1.52
N ASP A 44 -8.78 -3.00 -0.94
CA ASP A 44 -7.84 -3.88 -1.63
C ASP A 44 -8.53 -4.76 -2.69
N THR A 45 -9.79 -5.13 -2.46
CA THR A 45 -10.59 -5.92 -3.40
C THR A 45 -11.11 -5.06 -4.56
N THR A 46 -11.43 -3.79 -4.28
CA THR A 46 -12.04 -2.86 -5.25
C THR A 46 -11.06 -1.87 -5.85
N ALA A 47 -9.82 -1.80 -5.35
CA ALA A 47 -8.75 -1.04 -5.97
C ALA A 47 -8.60 -1.53 -7.39
N LEU A 48 -9.07 -0.71 -8.33
CA LEU A 48 -8.69 -0.75 -9.73
C LEU A 48 -7.17 -0.87 -9.70
N SER A 49 -6.66 -1.95 -10.27
CA SER A 49 -5.27 -2.36 -10.27
C SER A 49 -4.35 -1.45 -11.12
N ASN A 50 -4.82 -0.21 -11.31
CA ASN A 50 -4.12 0.94 -11.86
C ASN A 50 -3.23 1.56 -10.78
N ILE A 51 -1.92 1.34 -10.93
CA ILE A 51 -0.85 1.94 -10.14
C ILE A 51 -0.69 3.40 -10.58
N ILE A 52 -1.62 4.27 -10.18
CA ILE A 52 -1.55 5.71 -10.45
C ILE A 52 -1.51 6.46 -9.12
N PRO A 53 -0.59 7.41 -8.92
CA PRO A 53 -0.58 8.24 -7.72
C PRO A 53 -1.89 9.01 -7.56
N SER A 54 -2.70 8.69 -6.54
CA SER A 54 -3.88 9.47 -6.16
C SER A 54 -3.46 10.69 -5.33
N ARG A 55 -3.90 11.88 -5.74
CA ARG A 55 -3.48 13.21 -5.23
C ARG A 55 -4.19 13.66 -3.94
N LEU A 56 -4.45 12.75 -3.00
CA LEU A 56 -5.07 13.17 -1.74
C LEU A 56 -4.06 13.90 -0.84
N ASP A 57 -4.48 15.01 -0.25
CA ASP A 57 -3.76 15.81 0.75
C ASP A 57 -3.50 14.98 2.02
N LEU A 58 -2.47 14.15 2.00
CA LEU A 58 -1.87 13.55 3.20
C LEU A 58 -0.87 14.56 3.79
N ASN A 59 -0.83 14.71 5.11
CA ASN A 59 0.20 15.53 5.73
C ASN A 59 1.53 14.77 5.68
N LEU A 60 2.63 15.45 5.35
CA LEU A 60 3.97 14.89 5.22
C LEU A 60 4.46 14.19 6.51
N SER A 61 3.83 14.47 7.65
CA SER A 61 4.11 13.88 8.97
C SER A 61 3.34 12.59 9.28
N ASP A 62 2.43 12.13 8.42
CA ASP A 62 1.47 11.07 8.76
C ASP A 62 2.02 9.64 8.68
N PHE A 63 3.31 9.45 8.39
CA PHE A 63 3.92 8.12 8.34
C PHE A 63 4.61 7.77 9.67
N SER A 64 3.84 7.20 10.59
CA SER A 64 4.38 6.36 11.66
C SER A 64 4.75 4.97 11.09
N PRO A 65 5.81 4.30 11.57
CA PRO A 65 6.06 2.88 11.27
C PRO A 65 4.86 1.97 11.60
N ASP A 66 3.93 2.42 12.46
CA ASP A 66 2.69 1.73 12.81
C ASP A 66 1.52 2.05 11.83
N TYR A 67 1.82 2.64 10.66
CA TYR A 67 0.82 3.06 9.68
C TYR A 67 -0.04 1.88 9.19
N VAL A 68 -1.30 1.88 9.62
CA VAL A 68 -2.32 0.94 9.12
C VAL A 68 -2.81 1.48 7.77
N ALA A 69 -2.67 0.69 6.70
CA ALA A 69 -3.12 1.05 5.33
C ALA A 69 -4.59 1.52 5.24
N ALA A 70 -5.39 1.23 6.27
CA ALA A 70 -6.78 1.58 6.45
C ALA A 70 -7.08 3.08 6.64
N ILE A 71 -6.12 3.88 7.13
CA ILE A 71 -6.42 5.22 7.68
C ILE A 71 -7.00 6.18 6.62
N HIS A 72 -6.74 5.95 5.32
CA HIS A 72 -7.28 6.81 4.24
C HIS A 72 -7.79 6.02 3.02
N ALA A 73 -8.55 4.94 3.22
CA ALA A 73 -8.98 4.06 2.13
C ALA A 73 -9.79 4.79 1.02
N GLU A 74 -9.31 4.82 -0.23
CA GLU A 74 -10.07 5.33 -1.39
C GLU A 74 -10.62 4.14 -2.16
N ALA A 75 -11.94 4.02 -2.23
CA ALA A 75 -12.65 2.94 -2.87
C ALA A 75 -14.14 3.32 -2.99
N ASN A 76 -14.91 2.55 -3.76
CA ASN A 76 -16.36 2.63 -3.67
C ASN A 76 -16.77 2.24 -2.24
N CYS A 77 -17.68 2.98 -1.61
CA CYS A 77 -18.17 2.63 -0.28
C CYS A 77 -18.83 1.23 -0.31
N PRO A 78 -18.55 0.33 0.64
CA PRO A 78 -19.23 -0.98 0.71
C PRO A 78 -20.75 -0.86 0.84
N MET A 79 -21.23 0.20 1.50
CA MET A 79 -22.64 0.39 1.83
C MET A 79 -23.44 1.01 0.69
N CYS A 80 -22.89 2.04 0.04
CA CYS A 80 -23.63 2.82 -0.97
C CYS A 80 -22.95 2.89 -2.34
N ARG A 81 -21.81 2.21 -2.51
CA ARG A 81 -21.02 2.13 -3.75
C ARG A 81 -20.51 3.46 -4.30
N THR A 82 -20.74 4.58 -3.62
CA THR A 82 -20.19 5.89 -3.97
C THR A 82 -18.69 5.90 -3.79
N LEU A 83 -17.93 6.37 -4.78
CA LEU A 83 -16.48 6.61 -4.64
C LEU A 83 -16.25 7.52 -3.43
N THR A 84 -15.48 7.04 -2.46
CA THR A 84 -15.33 7.71 -1.18
C THR A 84 -13.92 7.59 -0.64
N THR A 85 -13.62 8.41 0.35
CA THR A 85 -12.45 8.25 1.22
C THR A 85 -12.95 7.97 2.62
N ALA A 86 -12.28 7.07 3.33
CA ALA A 86 -12.55 6.77 4.73
C ALA A 86 -11.48 7.43 5.61
N SER A 87 -11.89 8.10 6.68
CA SER A 87 -11.01 8.72 7.67
C SER A 87 -11.27 8.14 9.07
N PRO A 88 -10.28 8.07 9.98
CA PRO A 88 -10.50 7.55 11.32
C PRO A 88 -11.53 8.38 12.10
N ASP A 89 -12.44 7.71 12.79
CA ASP A 89 -13.38 8.33 13.72
C ASP A 89 -12.86 8.14 15.15
N THR A 90 -11.93 8.99 15.55
CA THR A 90 -11.27 8.91 16.86
C THR A 90 -12.24 9.16 18.01
N THR A 91 -13.28 9.97 17.78
CA THR A 91 -14.32 10.26 18.77
C THR A 91 -15.14 9.01 19.05
N LEU A 92 -15.63 8.34 17.99
CA LEU A 92 -16.37 7.10 18.14
C LEU A 92 -15.50 5.98 18.71
N LYS A 93 -14.23 5.89 18.28
CA LYS A 93 -13.25 4.95 18.85
C LYS A 93 -13.17 5.07 20.37
N THR A 94 -12.96 6.28 20.89
CA THR A 94 -12.85 6.51 22.33
C THR A 94 -14.17 6.18 23.05
N ALA A 95 -15.32 6.54 22.47
CA ALA A 95 -16.62 6.24 23.05
C ALA A 95 -16.90 4.73 23.13
N LEU A 96 -16.55 3.96 22.10
CA LEU A 96 -16.72 2.51 22.07
C LEU A 96 -15.79 1.80 23.07
N ALA A 97 -14.53 2.22 23.16
CA ALA A 97 -13.58 1.65 24.13
C ALA A 97 -14.00 1.91 25.59
N GLN A 98 -14.66 3.04 25.87
CA GLN A 98 -15.18 3.34 27.21
C GLN A 98 -16.47 2.58 27.54
N ARG A 99 -17.34 2.38 26.53
CA ARG A 99 -18.65 1.77 26.73
C ARG A 99 -18.61 0.23 26.73
N TYR A 100 -17.69 -0.35 25.97
CA TYR A 100 -17.52 -1.79 25.80
C TYR A 100 -16.07 -2.21 26.07
N PRO A 101 -15.50 -1.91 27.25
CA PRO A 101 -14.07 -2.11 27.51
C PRO A 101 -13.62 -3.56 27.35
N LEU A 102 -14.44 -4.55 27.73
CA LEU A 102 -14.07 -5.96 27.61
C LEU A 102 -14.06 -6.39 26.14
N THR A 103 -15.16 -6.17 25.43
CA THR A 103 -15.27 -6.56 24.02
C THR A 103 -14.29 -5.78 23.14
N TYR A 104 -14.05 -4.49 23.43
CA TYR A 104 -13.11 -3.69 22.63
C TYR A 104 -11.67 -4.21 22.76
N GLU A 105 -11.28 -4.69 23.94
CA GLU A 105 -9.97 -5.29 24.16
C GLU A 105 -9.84 -6.67 23.49
N GLU A 106 -10.88 -7.50 23.53
CA GLU A 106 -10.93 -8.75 22.76
C GLU A 106 -10.75 -8.49 21.26
N ARG A 107 -11.48 -7.51 20.71
CA ARG A 107 -11.34 -7.09 19.32
C ARG A 107 -9.92 -6.61 19.00
N ARG A 108 -9.25 -5.92 19.93
CA ARG A 108 -7.85 -5.50 19.77
C ARG A 108 -6.92 -6.71 19.63
N VAL A 109 -7.08 -7.71 20.48
CA VAL A 109 -6.28 -8.95 20.45
C VAL A 109 -6.51 -9.71 19.14
N GLU A 110 -7.78 -9.88 18.73
CA GLU A 110 -8.13 -10.54 17.47
C GLU A 110 -7.53 -9.83 16.25
N GLU A 111 -7.65 -8.50 16.19
CA GLU A 111 -7.10 -7.71 15.09
C GLU A 111 -5.57 -7.75 15.04
N LEU A 112 -4.90 -7.71 16.20
CA LEU A 112 -3.45 -7.87 16.27
C LEU A 112 -3.01 -9.27 15.85
N ALA A 113 -3.73 -10.31 16.29
CA ALA A 113 -3.47 -11.68 15.89
C ALA A 113 -3.66 -11.88 14.38
N LEU A 114 -4.73 -11.31 13.80
CA LEU A 114 -4.98 -11.34 12.36
C LEU A 114 -3.86 -10.63 11.58
N ARG A 115 -3.42 -9.45 12.04
CA ARG A 115 -2.31 -8.70 11.44
C ARG A 115 -0.99 -9.47 11.54
N ALA A 116 -0.72 -10.09 12.68
CA ALA A 116 0.47 -10.94 12.87
C ALA A 116 0.41 -12.20 11.99
N ALA A 117 -0.76 -12.80 11.84
CA ALA A 117 -0.97 -13.96 10.97
C ALA A 117 -0.76 -13.59 9.49
N VAL A 118 -1.26 -12.44 9.03
CA VAL A 118 -1.01 -11.94 7.65
C VAL A 118 0.48 -11.64 7.43
N ALA A 119 1.17 -11.08 8.42
CA ALA A 119 2.61 -10.84 8.35
C ALA A 119 3.45 -12.14 8.40
N GLY A 120 2.92 -13.21 9.02
CA GLY A 120 3.58 -14.52 9.16
C GLY A 120 3.17 -15.56 8.11
N SER A 121 2.04 -15.38 7.42
CA SER A 121 1.56 -16.27 6.37
C SER A 121 2.32 -15.99 5.08
N GLY A 122 3.51 -16.55 4.93
CA GLY A 122 4.35 -16.47 3.73
C GLY A 122 3.75 -17.12 2.46
N HIS A 123 2.42 -17.21 2.35
CA HIS A 123 1.63 -17.88 1.33
C HIS A 123 0.49 -17.01 0.77
N GLY A 124 0.64 -15.68 0.79
CA GLY A 124 -0.42 -14.74 0.40
C GLY A 124 0.03 -13.57 -0.46
N THR A 125 -0.91 -12.99 -1.18
CA THR A 125 -0.77 -11.65 -1.75
C THR A 125 -0.85 -10.63 -0.61
N GLU A 126 0.20 -9.84 -0.43
CA GLU A 126 0.28 -8.77 0.58
C GLU A 126 0.05 -7.40 -0.06
N GLY A 127 -0.75 -6.55 0.57
CA GLY A 127 -0.92 -5.16 0.16
C GLY A 127 0.28 -4.31 0.55
N MET A 128 0.74 -3.43 -0.34
CA MET A 128 1.82 -2.48 -0.07
C MET A 128 1.40 -1.07 -0.46
N VAL A 129 1.57 -0.12 0.46
CA VAL A 129 1.29 1.30 0.20
C VAL A 129 2.61 2.01 -0.06
N ILE A 130 2.66 2.79 -1.14
CA ILE A 130 3.77 3.68 -1.49
C ILE A 130 3.26 5.12 -1.48
N LEU A 131 4.02 6.01 -0.86
CA LEU A 131 3.88 7.46 -1.00
C LEU A 131 5.04 7.95 -1.84
N ILE A 132 4.72 8.67 -2.91
CA ILE A 132 5.69 9.30 -3.80
C ILE A 132 5.36 10.78 -3.88
N GLY A 133 6.37 11.64 -3.76
CA GLY A 133 6.12 13.06 -3.69
C GLY A 133 7.39 13.89 -3.74
N ASN A 134 7.20 15.20 -3.59
CA ASN A 134 8.30 16.11 -3.36
C ASN A 134 7.93 17.20 -2.37
N LYS A 135 8.90 17.54 -1.51
CA LYS A 135 8.90 18.78 -0.72
C LYS A 135 9.52 19.88 -1.57
N HIS A 136 9.09 21.11 -1.33
CA HIS A 136 9.59 22.29 -2.01
C HIS A 136 9.68 23.49 -1.06
N ARG A 137 10.73 24.29 -1.22
CA ARG A 137 10.89 25.61 -0.63
C ARG A 137 11.58 26.52 -1.65
N ILE A 138 11.26 27.80 -1.60
CA ILE A 138 11.97 28.83 -2.36
C ILE A 138 13.07 29.40 -1.47
N ASP A 139 14.32 29.31 -1.93
CA ASP A 139 15.41 30.10 -1.34
C ASP A 139 15.51 31.44 -2.08
N ARG A 140 15.05 32.51 -1.42
CA ARG A 140 15.06 33.86 -1.98
C ARG A 140 16.41 34.57 -1.85
N ALA A 141 17.37 33.97 -1.14
CA ALA A 141 18.71 34.52 -0.95
C ALA A 141 19.69 34.07 -2.05
N ALA A 142 19.30 33.11 -2.89
CA ALA A 142 20.12 32.66 -4.00
C ALA A 142 20.12 33.70 -5.14
N GLU A 143 21.27 34.30 -5.44
CA GLU A 143 21.47 35.20 -6.59
C GLU A 143 21.45 34.47 -7.96
N ASN A 144 21.25 33.15 -7.96
CA ASN A 144 21.25 32.32 -9.16
C ASN A 144 19.81 31.88 -9.56
N ARG A 145 19.64 31.40 -10.79
CA ARG A 145 18.33 30.97 -11.33
C ARG A 145 17.76 29.69 -10.68
N ASN A 146 18.51 29.01 -9.80
CA ASN A 146 18.12 27.76 -9.16
C ASN A 146 17.58 28.05 -7.75
N THR A 147 16.46 28.77 -7.67
CA THR A 147 15.87 29.20 -6.40
C THR A 147 14.95 28.15 -5.77
N HIS A 148 14.61 27.08 -6.50
CA HIS A 148 13.77 26.00 -5.99
C HIS A 148 14.62 24.91 -5.32
N ASP A 149 14.53 24.88 -4.00
CA ASP A 149 15.04 23.81 -3.14
C ASP A 149 13.97 22.72 -3.06
N TRP A 150 14.25 21.53 -3.60
CA TRP A 150 13.30 20.44 -3.61
C TRP A 150 13.90 19.11 -3.16
N THR A 151 13.06 18.33 -2.48
CA THR A 151 13.39 16.97 -2.04
C THR A 151 12.33 16.03 -2.58
N TRP A 152 12.67 15.24 -3.60
CA TRP A 152 11.86 14.10 -4.00
C TRP A 152 12.00 12.99 -2.96
N PHE A 153 10.91 12.28 -2.69
CA PHE A 153 10.92 11.20 -1.72
C PHE A 153 10.00 10.05 -2.14
N LEU A 154 10.36 8.86 -1.65
CA LEU A 154 9.51 7.68 -1.67
C LEU A 154 9.46 7.05 -0.28
N ARG A 155 8.27 6.80 0.23
CA ARG A 155 8.02 6.04 1.47
C ARG A 155 7.13 4.86 1.18
N CYS A 156 7.24 3.80 1.97
CA CYS A 156 6.36 2.65 1.84
C CYS A 156 6.09 1.99 3.19
N SER A 157 5.01 1.21 3.26
CA SER A 157 4.62 0.47 4.46
C SER A 157 5.55 -0.71 4.79
N ARG A 158 6.28 -1.23 3.80
CA ARG A 158 7.19 -2.38 3.92
C ARG A 158 8.56 -2.09 3.30
N PRO A 159 9.36 -1.18 3.89
CA PRO A 159 10.69 -0.86 3.36
C PRO A 159 11.66 -2.03 3.48
N ASP A 160 11.39 -2.98 4.37
CA ASP A 160 12.12 -4.24 4.54
C ASP A 160 12.16 -5.09 3.26
N LEU A 161 11.09 -5.02 2.46
CA LEU A 161 10.96 -5.77 1.20
C LEU A 161 11.65 -5.11 0.00
N ILE A 162 12.05 -3.85 0.11
CA ILE A 162 12.70 -3.11 -0.98
C ILE A 162 14.20 -3.40 -0.97
N GLU A 163 14.74 -3.81 -2.12
CA GLU A 163 16.17 -3.96 -2.35
C GLU A 163 16.80 -2.60 -2.65
N GLU A 164 16.22 -1.87 -3.60
CA GLU A 164 16.67 -0.56 -4.01
C GLU A 164 15.60 0.22 -4.76
N VAL A 165 15.74 1.55 -4.76
CA VAL A 165 14.96 2.48 -5.59
C VAL A 165 15.91 3.15 -6.58
N ARG A 166 15.70 2.91 -7.87
CA ARG A 166 16.47 3.56 -8.94
C ARG A 166 15.71 4.79 -9.42
N VAL A 167 16.27 5.97 -9.20
CA VAL A 167 15.68 7.26 -9.53
C VAL A 167 16.35 7.82 -10.77
N SER A 168 15.56 8.06 -11.82
CA SER A 168 15.98 8.73 -13.04
C SER A 168 15.45 10.17 -13.06
N LEU A 169 16.38 11.10 -13.00
CA LEU A 169 16.19 12.54 -13.16
C LEU A 169 16.41 12.95 -14.63
N HIS A 170 16.07 14.20 -14.95
CA HIS A 170 16.40 14.79 -16.24
C HIS A 170 17.91 14.90 -16.47
N ASP A 171 18.35 14.86 -17.74
CA ASP A 171 19.76 14.90 -18.16
C ASP A 171 20.50 16.20 -17.82
N SER A 172 19.83 17.22 -17.28
CA SER A 172 20.48 18.40 -16.72
C SER A 172 21.08 18.16 -15.33
N PHE A 173 20.65 17.09 -14.64
CA PHE A 173 21.15 16.75 -13.31
C PHE A 173 22.38 15.84 -13.39
N ARG A 174 23.30 15.99 -12.43
CA ARG A 174 24.51 15.17 -12.32
C ARG A 174 24.63 14.60 -10.91
N PRO A 175 24.71 13.26 -10.75
CA PRO A 175 24.35 12.25 -11.75
C PRO A 175 22.83 12.29 -12.07
N PRO A 176 22.40 11.97 -13.30
CA PRO A 176 20.98 11.91 -13.66
C PRO A 176 20.31 10.63 -13.16
N GLN A 177 21.08 9.58 -12.84
CA GLN A 177 20.59 8.34 -12.26
C GLN A 177 21.14 8.15 -10.85
N LEU A 178 20.28 7.78 -9.92
CA LEU A 178 20.64 7.47 -8.54
C LEU A 178 20.07 6.12 -8.13
N THR A 179 20.80 5.38 -7.29
CA THR A 179 20.32 4.14 -6.68
C THR A 179 20.30 4.31 -5.18
N LEU A 180 19.13 4.21 -4.57
CA LEU A 180 18.89 4.40 -3.15
C LEU A 180 18.61 3.03 -2.52
N ARG A 181 19.48 2.56 -1.62
CA ARG A 181 19.42 1.21 -1.03
C ARG A 181 18.79 1.16 0.37
N ALA A 182 18.53 2.32 0.97
CA ALA A 182 17.98 2.42 2.31
C ALA A 182 16.90 3.50 2.40
N PRO A 183 15.84 3.28 3.21
CA PRO A 183 14.91 4.33 3.56
C PRO A 183 15.68 5.46 4.28
N PRO A 184 15.28 6.74 4.13
CA PRO A 184 14.01 7.22 3.58
C PRO A 184 13.88 7.33 2.04
N PHE A 185 14.80 6.84 1.21
CA PHE A 185 14.77 6.97 -0.26
C PHE A 185 14.46 8.41 -0.74
N GLU A 186 15.41 9.33 -0.53
CA GLU A 186 15.24 10.73 -0.90
C GLU A 186 16.30 11.22 -1.89
N VAL A 187 15.91 12.18 -2.72
CA VAL A 187 16.81 12.91 -3.60
C VAL A 187 16.58 14.39 -3.40
N HIS A 188 17.60 15.08 -2.91
CA HIS A 188 17.63 16.52 -2.74
C HIS A 188 18.41 17.19 -3.87
N ARG A 189 17.84 18.24 -4.48
CA ARG A 189 18.47 18.99 -5.58
C ARG A 189 17.86 20.39 -5.68
N TRP A 190 18.55 21.22 -6.47
CA TRP A 190 18.11 22.56 -6.85
C TRP A 190 17.63 22.57 -8.30
N GLY A 191 16.57 23.30 -8.61
CA GLY A 191 16.02 23.36 -9.97
C GLY A 191 15.30 24.67 -10.29
N TRP A 192 14.84 24.79 -11.53
CA TRP A 192 14.20 26.00 -12.06
C TRP A 192 12.90 25.73 -12.83
N GLY A 193 12.48 24.47 -12.97
CA GLY A 193 11.29 24.10 -13.76
C GLY A 193 10.76 22.71 -13.45
N SER A 194 9.53 22.43 -13.87
CA SER A 194 8.81 21.17 -13.66
C SER A 194 9.33 20.04 -14.54
N PHE A 195 9.56 18.88 -13.95
CA PHE A 195 9.91 17.66 -14.66
C PHE A 195 9.37 16.44 -13.92
N THR A 196 9.29 15.33 -14.64
CA THR A 196 8.88 14.04 -14.10
C THR A 196 10.09 13.25 -13.66
N VAL A 197 10.10 12.85 -12.39
CA VAL A 197 11.05 11.90 -11.82
C VAL A 197 10.48 10.50 -11.99
N LYS A 198 11.26 9.62 -12.62
CA LYS A 198 10.91 8.20 -12.77
C LYS A 198 11.62 7.39 -11.69
N ALA A 199 10.87 6.62 -10.92
CA ALA A 199 11.40 5.77 -9.87
C ALA A 199 11.05 4.30 -10.14
N ASN A 200 12.07 3.46 -10.29
CA ASN A 200 11.92 2.02 -10.36
C ASN A 200 12.15 1.44 -8.96
N VAL A 201 11.12 0.87 -8.35
CA VAL A 201 11.20 0.25 -7.03
C VAL A 201 11.41 -1.25 -7.20
N VAL A 202 12.56 -1.73 -6.71
CA VAL A 202 12.99 -3.12 -6.84
C VAL A 202 12.76 -3.86 -5.52
N LEU A 203 12.05 -4.98 -5.58
CA LEU A 203 11.83 -5.86 -4.43
C LEU A 203 12.98 -6.85 -4.26
N LYS A 204 13.30 -7.18 -3.00
CA LYS A 204 14.21 -8.27 -2.66
C LYS A 204 13.63 -9.60 -3.11
N GLU A 205 14.52 -10.55 -3.41
CA GLU A 205 14.09 -11.94 -3.58
C GLU A 205 13.49 -12.48 -2.27
N PRO A 206 12.45 -13.34 -2.34
CA PRO A 206 11.79 -13.85 -3.54
C PRO A 206 10.47 -13.13 -3.86
N TYR A 207 10.37 -11.83 -3.57
CA TYR A 207 9.13 -11.07 -3.74
C TYR A 207 8.96 -10.56 -5.19
N SER A 208 7.70 -10.37 -5.60
CA SER A 208 7.30 -9.85 -6.90
C SER A 208 6.09 -8.93 -6.77
N TRP A 209 6.04 -7.87 -7.56
CA TRP A 209 4.84 -7.06 -7.73
C TRP A 209 3.75 -7.84 -8.46
N ILE A 210 2.50 -7.53 -8.12
CA ILE A 210 1.32 -7.96 -8.85
C ILE A 210 0.79 -6.74 -9.61
N THR A 211 0.83 -6.83 -10.94
CA THR A 211 0.33 -5.82 -11.86
C THR A 211 -0.76 -6.43 -12.74
N ASP A 212 -1.70 -5.61 -13.23
CA ASP A 212 -2.70 -6.07 -14.18
C ASP A 212 -2.09 -6.74 -15.41
N GLY A 213 -2.71 -7.83 -15.86
CA GLY A 213 -2.30 -8.56 -17.06
C GLY A 213 -1.12 -9.52 -16.89
N ASN A 214 -0.51 -9.61 -15.70
CA ASN A 214 0.60 -10.53 -15.47
C ASN A 214 0.10 -11.89 -14.95
N SER A 215 0.52 -12.98 -15.62
CA SER A 215 0.16 -14.33 -15.20
C SER A 215 0.76 -14.67 -13.82
N ALA A 216 0.18 -15.64 -13.11
CA ALA A 216 0.69 -16.12 -11.83
C ALA A 216 2.17 -16.54 -11.87
N ALA A 217 2.68 -16.91 -13.05
CA ALA A 217 4.04 -17.43 -13.25
C ALA A 217 5.11 -16.36 -13.54
N THR A 218 4.74 -15.13 -13.91
CA THR A 218 5.75 -14.14 -14.33
C THR A 218 6.32 -13.39 -13.13
N ARG A 219 7.63 -13.53 -12.91
CA ARG A 219 8.37 -12.78 -11.87
C ARG A 219 8.56 -11.34 -12.32
N ASN A 220 7.98 -10.39 -11.60
CA ASN A 220 8.16 -8.96 -11.83
C ASN A 220 8.67 -8.27 -10.55
N PRO A 221 10.00 -8.17 -10.36
CA PRO A 221 10.57 -7.55 -9.16
C PRO A 221 10.52 -6.01 -9.19
N VAL A 222 10.15 -5.40 -10.33
CA VAL A 222 10.22 -3.94 -10.52
C VAL A 222 8.85 -3.33 -10.81
N ILE A 223 8.53 -2.24 -10.12
CA ILE A 223 7.40 -1.36 -10.43
C ILE A 223 7.94 0.03 -10.76
N THR A 224 7.40 0.64 -11.81
CA THR A 224 7.80 1.97 -12.27
C THR A 224 6.77 2.98 -11.81
N LEU A 225 7.20 4.01 -11.11
CA LEU A 225 6.38 5.12 -10.64
C LEU A 225 6.90 6.43 -11.23
N ASP A 226 6.01 7.18 -11.88
CA ASP A 226 6.32 8.49 -12.42
C ASP A 226 5.71 9.58 -11.51
N TRP A 227 6.52 10.57 -11.15
CA TRP A 227 6.08 11.71 -10.34
C TRP A 227 6.54 13.03 -10.94
N THR A 228 5.57 13.86 -11.34
CA THR A 228 5.84 15.24 -11.76
C THR A 228 6.03 16.12 -10.54
N LEU A 229 7.20 16.75 -10.41
CA LEU A 229 7.48 17.65 -9.29
C LEU A 229 6.49 18.82 -9.26
N SER A 230 5.96 19.10 -8.08
CA SER A 230 5.17 20.31 -7.81
C SER A 230 6.02 21.33 -7.06
N PHE A 231 6.09 22.55 -7.59
CA PHE A 231 6.69 23.70 -6.91
C PHE A 231 5.62 24.64 -6.32
N GLU A 232 4.36 24.21 -6.31
CA GLU A 232 3.29 24.94 -5.64
C GLU A 232 3.43 24.76 -4.12
N GLY A 233 3.36 25.86 -3.37
CA GLY A 233 3.45 25.83 -1.90
C GLY A 233 4.69 25.06 -1.41
N ARG A 234 4.46 24.05 -0.56
CA ARG A 234 5.50 23.19 0.02
C ARG A 234 5.79 21.92 -0.79
N GLY A 235 5.28 21.83 -2.03
CA GLY A 235 5.30 20.64 -2.86
C GLY A 235 4.05 19.78 -2.67
N ASN A 236 4.02 18.60 -3.28
CA ASN A 236 2.86 17.72 -3.27
C ASN A 236 3.29 16.25 -3.21
N GLN A 237 2.34 15.36 -2.94
CA GLN A 237 2.55 13.92 -2.91
C GLN A 237 1.32 13.15 -3.40
N GLY A 238 1.52 11.88 -3.69
CA GLY A 238 0.48 10.97 -4.11
C GLY A 238 0.67 9.59 -3.50
N ARG A 239 -0.43 8.87 -3.37
CA ARG A 239 -0.44 7.51 -2.86
C ARG A 239 -0.64 6.51 -3.98
N VAL A 240 0.14 5.45 -3.93
CA VAL A 240 0.05 4.28 -4.80
C VAL A 240 -0.24 3.05 -3.93
N ARG A 241 -1.26 2.28 -4.31
CA ARG A 241 -1.48 0.94 -3.74
C ARG A 241 -0.94 -0.09 -4.72
N ALA A 242 -0.06 -0.93 -4.22
CA ALA A 242 0.49 -2.06 -4.94
C ALA A 242 0.20 -3.34 -4.17
N LYS A 243 0.30 -4.47 -4.84
CA LYS A 243 0.24 -5.79 -4.22
C LYS A 243 1.55 -6.50 -4.48
N VAL A 244 2.05 -7.22 -3.49
CA VAL A 244 3.26 -8.05 -3.60
C VAL A 244 2.90 -9.50 -3.31
N ARG A 245 3.64 -10.42 -3.93
CA ARG A 245 3.58 -11.85 -3.61
C ARG A 245 4.97 -12.37 -3.36
N LYS A 246 5.08 -13.34 -2.46
CA LYS A 246 6.28 -14.16 -2.32
C LYS A 246 6.21 -15.30 -3.33
N ILE A 247 7.20 -15.43 -4.20
CA ILE A 247 7.33 -16.57 -5.11
C ILE A 247 8.09 -17.66 -4.35
N LEU A 248 7.48 -18.82 -4.17
CA LEU A 248 8.19 -19.99 -3.65
C LEU A 248 8.79 -20.70 -4.87
N GLU A 249 10.09 -20.97 -4.83
CA GLU A 249 10.69 -21.91 -5.77
C GLU A 249 10.05 -23.27 -5.51
N ASP A 250 9.46 -23.88 -6.54
CA ASP A 250 8.96 -25.24 -6.46
C ASP A 250 10.17 -26.15 -6.25
N PRO A 251 10.28 -26.94 -5.16
CA PRO A 251 11.46 -27.77 -4.89
C PRO A 251 11.65 -28.91 -5.90
N HIS A 252 10.81 -28.99 -6.95
CA HIS A 252 10.73 -30.13 -7.85
C HIS A 252 10.81 -29.78 -9.35
N ASP A 253 11.37 -28.63 -9.71
CA ASP A 253 11.84 -28.40 -11.08
C ASP A 253 13.29 -28.91 -11.24
N ASP A 254 13.49 -30.20 -10.97
CA ASP A 254 14.66 -30.91 -11.45
C ASP A 254 14.43 -31.06 -12.96
N GLY A 255 15.08 -30.20 -13.77
CA GLY A 255 14.97 -30.09 -15.23
C GLY A 255 15.24 -31.36 -16.04
N ARG A 256 14.49 -32.43 -15.78
CA ARG A 256 14.39 -33.65 -16.56
C ARG A 256 13.25 -33.47 -17.53
N ALA A 257 13.63 -33.26 -18.79
CA ALA A 257 12.75 -33.41 -19.93
C ALA A 257 11.85 -34.65 -19.75
N SER A 258 10.55 -34.45 -19.74
CA SER A 258 9.54 -35.49 -19.67
C SER A 258 9.71 -36.44 -20.87
N PRO A 259 10.06 -37.74 -20.68
CA PRO A 259 10.20 -38.66 -21.79
C PRO A 259 8.90 -39.42 -21.94
N VAL A 260 7.93 -38.88 -22.70
CA VAL A 260 6.84 -39.71 -23.20
C VAL A 260 6.46 -39.30 -24.62
N ALA A 261 7.23 -39.80 -25.58
CA ALA A 261 6.75 -39.99 -26.95
C ALA A 261 6.00 -41.33 -26.99
N TRP A 262 4.68 -41.29 -27.11
CA TRP A 262 3.88 -42.47 -27.45
C TRP A 262 3.90 -42.63 -28.98
N PRO A 263 4.38 -43.75 -29.55
CA PRO A 263 4.26 -44.00 -30.97
C PRO A 263 2.81 -44.31 -31.33
N HIS A 264 2.35 -43.70 -32.42
CA HIS A 264 1.09 -43.98 -33.09
C HIS A 264 0.91 -45.50 -33.35
N MET A 265 -0.20 -46.08 -32.88
CA MET A 265 -0.70 -47.35 -33.42
C MET A 265 -1.65 -47.02 -34.56
N GLU A 266 -1.24 -47.35 -35.78
CA GLU A 266 -2.07 -47.38 -36.98
C GLU A 266 -3.20 -48.42 -36.78
N ALA A 267 -4.42 -47.98 -37.04
CA ALA A 267 -5.60 -48.84 -37.05
C ALA A 267 -5.74 -49.50 -38.42
N ASP A 268 -5.29 -50.74 -38.52
CA ASP A 268 -5.79 -51.68 -39.53
C ASP A 268 -6.93 -52.49 -38.90
N HIS A 269 -8.13 -52.37 -39.46
CA HIS A 269 -9.15 -53.42 -39.65
C HIS A 269 -10.44 -52.77 -40.19
N VAL A 270 -10.66 -52.89 -41.50
CA VAL A 270 -11.80 -53.58 -42.17
C VAL A 270 -11.47 -53.66 -43.66
#